data_AF-A0A522LJF1-F1
#
_entry.id   AF-A0A522LJF1-F1
#
_cell.length_a   1.000
_cell.length_b   1.000
_cell.length_c   1.000
_cell.angle_alpha   90.00
_cell.angle_beta   90.00
_cell.angle_gamma   90.00
#
_symmetry.space_group_name_H-M   'P 1'
#
loop_
_entity.id
_entity.type
_entity.pdbx_description
1 polymer ?
#
loop_
_entity_poly.entity_id
_entity_poly.type
_entity_poly.pdbx_seq_one_letter_code
_entity_poly.pdbx_strand_id
1 'polypeptide(L)' 'MVRPTLNAIQYIEELNRLLRLDPSYRENMAFVPYPNGTTGRNVGGYAVTGPFDLLGVYARIAHQVAQAFDFSD' A
#
# COMPACT_ATOMS: atom_id res chain seq x y z
N MET A 1 11.69 1.13 -19.33
CA MET A 1 11.64 -0.25 -18.79
C MET A 1 10.18 -0.58 -18.52
N VAL A 2 9.70 -1.76 -18.90
CA VAL A 2 8.37 -2.23 -18.50
C VAL A 2 8.45 -2.64 -17.04
N ARG A 3 7.58 -2.11 -16.18
CA ARG A 3 7.53 -2.48 -14.76
C ARG A 3 6.78 -3.81 -14.64
N PRO A 4 7.20 -4.71 -13.73
CA PRO A 4 6.42 -5.89 -13.42
C PRO A 4 5.03 -5.49 -12.90
N THR A 5 4.00 -6.19 -13.38
CA THR A 5 2.61 -5.98 -12.98
C THR A 5 2.26 -6.90 -11.80
N LEU A 6 1.70 -6.34 -10.74
CA LEU A 6 1.19 -7.09 -9.60
C LEU A 6 -0.34 -7.03 -9.57
N ASN A 7 -0.97 -8.14 -9.19
CA ASN A 7 -2.39 -8.12 -8.85
C ASN A 7 -2.62 -7.43 -7.48
N ALA A 8 -3.88 -7.16 -7.14
CA ALA A 8 -4.22 -6.46 -5.90
C ALA A 8 -3.64 -7.09 -4.62
N ILE A 9 -3.66 -8.43 -4.52
CA ILE A 9 -3.12 -9.15 -3.36
C ILE A 9 -1.60 -8.96 -3.28
N GLN A 10 -0.90 -9.22 -4.38
CA GLN A 10 0.56 -9.09 -4.46
C GLN A 10 1.02 -7.66 -4.21
N TYR A 11 0.26 -6.67 -4.69
CA TYR A 11 0.57 -5.26 -4.49
C TYR A 11 0.46 -4.88 -3.01
N ILE A 12 -0.58 -5.33 -2.31
CA ILE A 12 -0.76 -5.11 -0.86
C ILE A 12 0.31 -5.85 -0.05
N GLU A 13 0.69 -7.05 -0.46
CA GLU A 13 1.79 -7.79 0.17
C GLU A 13 3.12 -7.02 0.06
N GLU A 14 3.43 -6.47 -1.10
CA GLU A 14 4.66 -5.70 -1.32
C GLU A 14 4.67 -4.39 -0.52
N LEU A 15 3.53 -3.68 -0.47
CA LEU A 15 3.36 -2.51 0.38
C LEU A 15 3.62 -2.84 1.86
N ASN A 16 3.03 -3.92 2.37
CA ASN A 16 3.22 -4.35 3.75
C ASN A 16 4.64 -4.87 4.02
N ARG A 17 5.28 -5.51 3.04
CA ARG A 17 6.68 -5.93 3.14
C ARG A 17 7.59 -4.74 3.35
N LEU A 18 7.45 -3.68 2.55
CA LEU A 18 8.22 -2.45 2.71
C LEU A 18 7.88 -1.71 4.01
N LEU A 19 6.60 -1.67 4.38
CA LEU A 19 6.15 -1.04 5.62
C LEU A 19 6.79 -1.64 6.86
N ARG A 20 6.90 -2.97 6.93
CA ARG A 20 7.56 -3.67 8.05
C ARG A 20 9.07 -3.44 8.14
N LEU A 21 9.70 -3.03 7.03
CA LEU A 21 11.12 -2.71 6.98
C LEU A 21 11.39 -1.24 7.34
N ASP A 22 10.36 -0.40 7.45
CA ASP A 22 10.53 1.00 7.77
C ASP A 22 10.93 1.20 9.25
N PRO A 23 11.93 2.03 9.57
CA PRO A 23 12.29 2.33 10.96
C PRO A 23 11.17 2.95 11.79
N SER A 24 10.20 3.58 11.13
CA SER A 24 9.03 4.20 11.77
C SER A 24 7.88 3.22 11.97
N TYR A 25 8.03 1.96 11.56
CA TYR A 25 7.00 0.94 11.69
C TYR A 25 6.59 0.75 13.16
N ARG A 26 5.28 0.66 13.37
CA ARG A 26 4.66 0.37 14.66
C ARG A 26 3.72 -0.82 14.51
N GLU A 27 3.53 -1.54 15.61
CA GLU A 27 2.50 -2.57 15.71
C GLU A 27 1.13 -1.94 15.37
N ASN A 28 0.34 -2.64 14.54
CA ASN A 28 -0.95 -2.21 13.95
C ASN A 28 -0.89 -1.33 12.67
N MET A 29 0.30 -1.01 12.16
CA MET A 29 0.44 -0.40 10.84
C MET A 29 0.28 -1.44 9.73
N ALA A 30 -0.69 -1.27 8.84
CA ALA A 30 -0.86 -2.14 7.68
C ALA A 30 -1.55 -1.44 6.51
N PHE A 31 -1.25 -1.90 5.30
CA PHE A 31 -2.11 -1.72 4.13
C PHE A 31 -3.11 -2.87 4.09
N VAL A 32 -4.39 -2.56 3.91
CA VAL A 32 -5.47 -3.56 3.89
C VAL A 32 -6.32 -3.41 2.64
N PRO A 33 -6.92 -4.49 2.11
CA PRO A 33 -7.87 -4.37 1.01
C PRO A 33 -9.02 -3.44 1.40
N TYR A 34 -9.57 -2.71 0.42
CA TYR A 34 -10.81 -1.99 0.67
C TYR A 34 -11.93 -2.98 1.01
N PRO A 35 -12.73 -2.73 2.06
CA PRO A 35 -13.90 -3.54 2.33
C PRO A 35 -14.89 -3.47 1.17
N ASN A 36 -15.42 -4.64 0.81
CA ASN A 36 -16.39 -4.82 -0.27
C ASN A 36 -17.55 -3.81 -0.15
N GLY A 37 -17.83 -3.09 -1.23
CA GLY A 37 -18.90 -2.07 -1.29
C GLY A 37 -18.42 -0.61 -1.17
N THR A 38 -17.13 -0.37 -0.91
CA THR A 38 -16.57 0.99 -0.87
C THR A 38 -16.19 1.47 -2.27
N THR A 39 -17.07 2.24 -2.93
CA THR A 39 -16.83 2.82 -4.27
C THR A 39 -16.06 4.14 -4.18
N GLY A 40 -14.78 4.06 -3.80
CA GLY A 40 -13.85 5.20 -3.87
C GLY A 40 -13.12 5.22 -5.21
N ARG A 41 -13.62 5.96 -6.20
CA ARG A 41 -13.12 5.98 -7.60
C ARG A 41 -11.67 6.49 -7.80
N ASN A 42 -10.96 6.87 -6.74
CA ASN A 42 -9.68 7.59 -6.81
C ASN A 42 -8.57 7.04 -5.88
N VAL A 43 -8.78 5.89 -5.23
CA VAL A 43 -7.85 5.39 -4.20
C VAL A 43 -7.29 4.05 -4.64
N GLY A 44 -5.96 3.89 -4.62
CA GLY A 44 -5.19 2.84 -5.30
C GLY A 44 -5.38 1.39 -4.85
N GLY A 45 -6.62 0.95 -4.61
CA GLY A 45 -6.98 -0.44 -4.32
C GLY A 45 -6.85 -0.86 -2.85
N TYR A 46 -6.37 0.02 -1.95
CA TYR A 46 -6.12 -0.31 -0.54
C TYR A 46 -6.48 0.82 0.44
N ALA A 47 -6.83 0.44 1.66
CA ALA A 47 -6.90 1.31 2.83
C ALA A 47 -5.68 1.10 3.75
N VAL A 48 -5.55 1.92 4.81
CA VAL A 48 -4.47 1.79 5.80
C VAL A 48 -5.04 1.73 7.21
N THR A 49 -4.40 0.95 8.08
CA THR A 49 -4.65 0.91 9.53
C THR A 49 -3.42 1.39 10.28
N GLY A 50 -3.60 1.89 11.50
CA GLY A 50 -2.52 2.37 12.36
C GLY A 50 -2.70 3.84 12.72
N PRO A 51 -1.65 4.46 13.30
CA PRO A 51 -1.76 5.80 13.84
C PRO A 51 -1.67 6.86 12.73
N PHE A 52 -2.51 7.88 12.82
CA PHE A 52 -2.66 8.92 11.80
C PHE A 52 -1.47 9.88 11.70
N ASP A 53 -0.60 9.94 12.71
CA ASP A 53 0.63 10.74 12.70
C ASP A 53 1.67 10.23 11.68
N LEU A 54 1.52 8.99 11.20
CA LEU A 54 2.46 8.34 10.28
C LEU A 54 1.96 8.26 8.84
N LEU A 55 0.94 9.04 8.46
CA LEU A 55 0.41 9.07 7.07
C LEU A 55 1.51 9.31 6.01
N GLY A 56 2.54 10.10 6.34
CA GLY A 56 3.68 10.32 5.46
C GLY A 56 4.50 9.06 5.16
N VAL A 57 4.55 8.10 6.10
CA VAL A 57 5.24 6.81 5.91
C VAL A 57 4.49 5.96 4.88
N TYR A 58 3.16 5.85 5.00
CA TYR A 58 2.34 5.13 4.03
C TYR A 58 2.44 5.74 2.63
N ALA A 59 2.37 7.08 2.53
CA ALA A 59 2.48 7.77 1.25
C ALA A 59 3.84 7.52 0.58
N ARG A 60 4.94 7.54 1.34
CA ARG A 60 6.28 7.25 0.82
C ARG A 60 6.39 5.82 0.32
N ILE A 61 5.91 4.84 1.09
CA ILE A 61 5.95 3.43 0.70
C ILE A 61 5.09 3.17 -0.54
N ALA A 62 3.87 3.72 -0.57
CA ALA A 62 2.99 3.65 -1.73
C ALA A 62 3.66 4.19 -3.00
N HIS A 63 4.36 5.33 -2.87
CA HIS A 63 5.12 5.90 -3.97
C HIS A 63 6.28 5.01 -4.42
N GLN A 64 7.04 4.42 -3.48
CA GLN A 64 8.13 3.49 -3.80
C GLN A 64 7.63 2.25 -4.56
N VAL A 65 6.54 1.63 -4.12
CA VAL A 65 5.95 0.48 -4.82
C VAL A 65 5.44 0.90 -6.20
N ALA A 66 4.74 2.03 -6.31
CA ALA A 66 4.24 2.53 -7.59
C ALA A 66 5.35 2.93 -8.59
N GLN A 67 6.56 3.23 -8.12
CA GLN A 67 7.72 3.43 -8.98
C GLN A 67 8.29 2.12 -9.51
N ALA A 68 8.21 1.04 -8.73
CA ALA A 68 8.79 -0.27 -9.05
C ALA A 68 7.82 -1.21 -9.80
N PHE A 69 6.51 -1.10 -9.57
CA PHE A 69 5.50 -2.03 -10.06
C PHE A 69 4.32 -1.30 -10.70
N ASP A 70 3.70 -1.93 -11.69
CA ASP A 70 2.38 -1.54 -12.18
C ASP A 70 1.29 -2.29 -11.39
N PHE A 71 0.17 -1.62 -11.12
CA PHE A 71 -1.00 -2.22 -10.49
C PHE A 71 -1.96 -2.73 -11.57
N SER A 72 -2.34 -4.01 -11.46
CA SER A 72 -3.47 -4.57 -12.20
C SER A 72 -4.54 -5.03 -11.21
N ASP A 73 -5.77 -4.57 -11.46
CA ASP A 73 -6.98 -5.03 -10.76
C ASP A 73 -7.44 -6.39 -11.33
#